data_AF-D8GTI4-F1
#
_entry.id   AF-D8GTI4-F1
#
_cell.length_a   1.000
_cell.length_b   1.000
_cell.length_c   1.000
_cell.angle_alpha   90.00
_cell.angle_beta   90.00
_cell.angle_gamma   90.00
#
_symmetry.space_group_name_H-M   'P 1'
#
loop_
_entity.id
_entity.type
_entity.pdbx_description
1 polymer ?
#
loop_
_entity_poly.entity_id
_entity_poly.type
_entity_poly.pdbx_seq_one_letter_code
_entity_poly.pdbx_strand_id
1 'polypeptide(L)'
;MFKLKLVIPVLVSIILVSAGSGYYMQKVKASDAAENIKQWTEQKDVSTEKVWKLTFKQGLLVDWPSLDKAITVTDSTGKIINVRMDEANYGNSILIYPPEDGYKTGETYYLNVSKDLKFCTKTDSSASNLKQPITMKFTINGIKTIDIGKDSLVSVSNNKFAFDLMNQLTSKDKDKNIIISPLSIGTILAETQNGAAGDTKNEILKSIGLSNADDKTINEQYYSLLDYYNNFKSTKLKTVDSIWVDKDTILNKQFADTSRKYYNSEVSTLDFKDNNSVDIINNWVDKSTDGQVKKIIDNINADDAAILINSVNFKGTWLDEFPKDNTKPEEFNLSSGQKIKVDNMEDTRVSSYLKGDNFAAVKIPYYDGLEMDLFLPDKGVDINNFVSSFSKSNMDKWMNDFYDARVTMKIPKFKLEYEEDNMVDILKKLGIVTAFDVNKADFSGISQQKPLFISKITHKTSINVDEKGTAAAAVTALEMTGSSMPPEYKNVDFTIDRPFVFAIRDCNTGVIVFMGKVENPQK
;
A
#
# COMPACT_ATOMS: atom_id res chain seq x y z
N MET A 1 -12.66 25.75 47.56
CA MET A 1 -12.02 26.28 46.34
C MET A 1 -12.09 25.20 45.26
N PHE A 2 -13.19 25.16 44.48
CA PHE A 2 -13.25 24.30 43.29
C PHE A 2 -12.42 24.95 42.19
N LYS A 3 -11.27 24.37 41.83
CA LYS A 3 -10.54 24.75 40.61
C LYS A 3 -11.37 24.32 39.41
N LEU A 4 -12.17 25.24 38.87
CA LEU A 4 -12.76 25.10 37.54
C LEU A 4 -11.60 25.03 36.55
N LYS A 5 -11.25 23.82 36.06
CA LYS A 5 -10.40 23.70 34.88
C LYS A 5 -11.23 24.20 33.71
N LEU A 6 -11.02 25.45 33.29
CA LEU A 6 -11.55 25.98 32.04
C LEU A 6 -11.07 25.05 30.91
N VAL A 7 -11.95 24.20 30.39
CA VAL A 7 -11.64 23.39 29.22
C VAL A 7 -11.72 24.32 28.02
N ILE A 8 -10.57 24.82 27.59
CA ILE A 8 -10.45 25.73 26.45
C ILE A 8 -10.90 24.99 25.18
N PRO A 9 -11.80 25.57 24.35
CA PRO A 9 -12.17 25.01 23.05
C PRO A 9 -11.00 25.10 22.07
N VAL A 10 -10.68 23.99 21.41
CA VAL A 10 -9.52 23.88 20.52
C VAL A 10 -9.89 22.97 19.33
N LEU A 11 -9.66 23.44 18.10
CA LEU A 11 -9.59 22.57 16.92
C LEU A 11 -8.36 21.68 17.07
N VAL A 12 -8.57 20.37 17.13
CA VAL A 12 -7.53 19.40 17.51
C VAL A 12 -6.71 18.98 16.30
N SER A 13 -7.37 18.76 15.16
CA SER A 13 -6.75 18.30 13.92
C SER A 13 -7.53 18.73 12.69
N ILE A 14 -6.80 19.06 11.61
CA ILE A 14 -7.27 19.07 10.24
C ILE A 14 -6.62 17.87 9.54
N ILE A 15 -7.42 17.05 8.88
CA ILE A 15 -7.00 15.79 8.28
C ILE A 15 -7.54 15.75 6.86
N LEU A 16 -6.71 15.38 5.90
CA LEU A 16 -7.17 15.11 4.54
C LEU A 16 -7.64 13.65 4.44
N VAL A 17 -8.82 13.45 3.86
CA VAL A 17 -9.57 12.19 3.82
C VAL A 17 -10.02 11.96 2.38
N SER A 18 -10.10 10.72 1.90
CA SER A 18 -10.68 10.46 0.57
C SER A 18 -12.21 10.37 0.66
N ALA A 19 -12.89 10.69 -0.44
CA ALA A 19 -14.36 10.76 -0.49
C ALA A 19 -15.07 9.39 -0.55
N GLY A 20 -14.33 8.29 -0.76
CA GLY A 20 -14.86 6.94 -0.91
C GLY A 20 -15.10 6.22 0.43
N SER A 21 -16.01 5.25 0.42
CA SER A 21 -16.45 4.48 1.59
C SER A 21 -15.31 3.81 2.35
N GLY A 22 -14.84 4.46 3.41
CA GLY A 22 -13.94 3.86 4.41
C GLY A 22 -12.76 4.74 4.84
N TYR A 23 -13.01 5.74 5.70
CA TYR A 23 -12.04 6.36 6.62
C TYR A 23 -10.54 6.37 6.26
N TYR A 24 -10.17 7.02 5.16
CA TYR A 24 -8.76 7.34 4.88
C TYR A 24 -8.39 8.62 5.66
N MET A 25 -7.31 8.60 6.44
CA MET A 25 -6.87 9.79 7.20
C MET A 25 -5.38 10.04 7.01
N GLN A 26 -5.02 11.13 6.33
CA GLN A 26 -3.67 11.70 6.42
C GLN A 26 -3.66 12.68 7.60
N LYS A 27 -3.10 12.26 8.75
CA LYS A 27 -2.93 13.15 9.90
C LYS A 27 -1.88 14.22 9.57
N VAL A 28 -2.30 15.47 9.49
CA VAL A 28 -1.36 16.61 9.53
C VAL A 28 -0.82 16.71 10.97
N LYS A 29 0.45 16.33 11.18
CA LYS A 29 1.11 16.51 12.49
C LYS A 29 1.28 18.01 12.75
N ALA A 30 0.85 18.45 13.92
CA ALA A 30 1.17 19.78 14.42
C ALA A 30 2.59 19.75 15.05
N SER A 31 3.42 20.75 14.78
CA SER A 31 4.64 20.98 15.55
C SER A 31 4.30 21.60 16.90
N ASP A 32 4.91 21.11 17.97
CA ASP A 32 4.77 21.68 19.31
C ASP A 32 5.45 23.06 19.36
N ALA A 33 4.64 24.11 19.40
CA ALA A 33 5.05 25.41 19.88
C ALA A 33 4.30 25.69 21.19
N ALA A 34 5.07 26.01 22.23
CA ALA A 34 4.54 26.61 23.44
C ALA A 34 3.66 27.81 23.04
N GLU A 35 2.45 27.88 23.60
CA GLU A 35 1.43 28.90 23.32
C GLU A 35 0.54 28.69 22.09
N ASN A 36 -0.32 27.67 22.12
CA ASN A 36 -1.67 27.61 21.51
C ASN A 36 -1.89 28.03 20.03
N ILE A 37 -0.85 28.22 19.21
CA ILE A 37 -0.95 28.47 17.77
C ILE A 37 -0.33 27.30 17.02
N LYS A 38 -1.16 26.39 16.52
CA LYS A 38 -0.75 25.42 15.50
C LYS A 38 -0.72 26.14 14.16
N GLN A 39 0.46 26.51 13.67
CA GLN A 39 0.62 26.91 12.27
C GLN A 39 0.55 25.61 11.45
N TRP A 40 -0.53 25.43 10.68
CA TRP A 40 -0.72 24.21 9.90
C TRP A 40 0.20 24.23 8.67
N THR A 41 0.93 23.14 8.46
CA THR A 41 1.84 23.02 7.32
C THR A 41 1.05 23.12 6.02
N GLU A 42 1.53 23.95 5.09
CA GLU A 42 1.01 24.01 3.72
C GLU A 42 0.91 22.60 3.13
N GLN A 43 -0.26 22.26 2.61
CA GLN A 43 -0.49 20.97 1.95
C GLN A 43 -0.23 21.15 0.47
N LYS A 44 0.87 20.59 -0.01
CA LYS A 44 1.17 20.53 -1.44
C LYS A 44 0.56 19.26 -2.02
N ASP A 45 0.28 19.30 -3.31
CA ASP A 45 -0.07 18.11 -4.06
C ASP A 45 -1.37 17.43 -3.57
N VAL A 46 -2.39 18.24 -3.27
CA VAL A 46 -3.72 17.74 -2.88
C VAL A 46 -4.51 17.34 -4.13
N SER A 47 -5.01 16.11 -4.18
CA SER A 47 -5.87 15.64 -5.29
C SER A 47 -7.18 16.44 -5.35
N THR A 48 -7.75 16.54 -6.55
CA THR A 48 -9.01 17.26 -6.83
C THR A 48 -10.22 16.72 -6.07
N GLU A 49 -10.18 15.49 -5.56
CA GLU A 49 -11.32 14.79 -4.95
C GLU A 49 -11.20 14.56 -3.43
N LYS A 50 -10.11 15.03 -2.80
CA LYS A 50 -9.90 14.83 -1.37
C LYS A 50 -10.80 15.74 -0.51
N VAL A 51 -11.31 15.18 0.57
CA VAL A 51 -12.20 15.77 1.58
C VAL A 51 -11.40 16.23 2.79
N TRP A 52 -11.69 17.41 3.34
CA TRP A 52 -11.10 17.84 4.60
C TRP A 52 -11.95 17.42 5.79
N LYS A 53 -11.35 16.81 6.80
CA LYS A 53 -11.97 16.53 8.10
C LYS A 53 -11.38 17.44 9.17
N LEU A 54 -12.23 18.26 9.76
CA LEU A 54 -11.91 19.08 10.92
C LEU A 54 -12.42 18.38 12.16
N THR A 55 -11.57 18.14 13.15
CA THR A 55 -11.95 17.51 14.42
C THR A 55 -11.71 18.44 15.59
N PHE A 56 -12.73 18.61 16.41
CA PHE A 56 -12.76 19.53 17.53
C PHE A 56 -12.74 18.78 18.86
N LYS A 57 -12.19 19.40 19.90
CA LYS A 57 -12.12 18.81 21.26
C LYS A 57 -13.49 18.75 21.94
N GLN A 58 -14.39 19.64 21.54
CA GLN A 58 -15.74 19.82 22.07
C GLN A 58 -16.75 19.69 20.93
N GLY A 59 -18.00 19.41 21.26
CA GLY A 59 -19.09 19.40 20.29
C GLY A 59 -19.34 20.78 19.71
N LEU A 60 -19.73 20.81 18.44
CA LEU A 60 -20.17 22.03 17.77
C LEU A 60 -21.62 22.31 18.14
N LEU A 61 -21.93 23.59 18.36
CA LEU A 61 -23.31 24.07 18.38
C LEU A 61 -23.75 24.17 16.91
N VAL A 62 -24.43 23.14 16.40
CA VAL A 62 -24.73 23.01 14.98
C VAL A 62 -25.88 23.95 14.61
N ASP A 63 -25.52 25.12 14.10
CA ASP A 63 -26.37 26.01 13.31
C ASP A 63 -25.71 26.17 11.93
N TRP A 64 -26.23 25.48 10.92
CA TRP A 64 -25.63 25.40 9.59
C TRP A 64 -25.33 26.78 8.94
N PRO A 65 -26.26 27.77 8.96
CA PRO A 65 -25.97 29.13 8.51
C PRO A 65 -24.80 29.82 9.21
N SER A 66 -24.55 29.51 10.48
CA SER A 66 -23.40 30.03 11.23
C SER A 66 -22.12 29.25 10.89
N LEU A 67 -22.22 27.95 10.63
CA LEU A 67 -21.11 27.09 10.22
C LEU A 67 -20.58 27.47 8.83
N ASP A 68 -21.47 27.70 7.85
CA ASP A 68 -21.11 28.09 6.48
C ASP A 68 -20.38 29.43 6.41
N LYS A 69 -20.63 30.32 7.38
CA LYS A 69 -19.92 31.59 7.53
C LYS A 69 -18.58 31.43 8.25
N ALA A 70 -18.52 30.46 9.17
CA ALA A 70 -17.35 30.25 10.01
C ALA A 70 -16.30 29.35 9.33
N ILE A 71 -16.69 28.45 8.45
CA ILE A 71 -15.79 27.56 7.72
C ILE A 71 -15.95 27.88 6.24
N THR A 72 -14.88 28.29 5.57
CA THR A 72 -14.93 28.60 4.13
C THR A 72 -13.70 28.06 3.43
N VAL A 73 -13.85 27.74 2.15
CA VAL A 73 -12.72 27.50 1.25
C VAL A 73 -12.66 28.66 0.26
N THR A 74 -11.48 29.26 0.08
CA THR A 74 -11.28 30.35 -0.88
C THR A 74 -10.16 30.05 -1.85
N ASP A 75 -10.22 30.58 -3.07
CA ASP A 75 -9.07 30.59 -3.99
C ASP A 75 -8.02 31.65 -3.58
N SER A 76 -6.95 31.76 -4.36
CA SER A 76 -5.88 32.75 -4.17
C SER A 76 -6.31 34.21 -4.31
N THR A 77 -7.49 34.47 -4.86
CA THR A 77 -8.07 35.82 -4.97
C THR A 77 -8.98 36.16 -3.79
N GLY A 78 -9.22 35.20 -2.88
CA GLY A 78 -10.17 35.34 -1.78
C GLY A 78 -11.62 35.06 -2.16
N LYS A 79 -11.89 34.56 -3.38
CA LYS A 79 -13.24 34.17 -3.79
C LYS A 79 -13.63 32.87 -3.10
N ILE A 80 -14.83 32.84 -2.51
CA ILE A 80 -15.38 31.65 -1.85
C ILE A 80 -15.68 30.58 -2.92
N ILE A 81 -15.20 29.37 -2.63
CA ILE A 81 -15.44 28.16 -3.41
C ILE A 81 -16.61 27.41 -2.76
N ASN A 82 -17.58 27.01 -3.59
CA ASN A 82 -18.73 26.26 -3.13
C ASN A 82 -18.30 24.83 -2.78
N VAL A 83 -18.35 24.48 -1.50
CA VAL A 83 -17.97 23.18 -0.96
C VAL A 83 -19.15 22.62 -0.16
N ARG A 84 -19.35 21.30 -0.19
CA ARG A 84 -20.36 20.66 0.65
C ARG A 84 -19.78 20.38 2.04
N MET A 85 -20.53 20.64 3.10
CA MET A 85 -20.11 20.29 4.46
C MET A 85 -21.09 19.33 5.12
N ASP A 86 -20.57 18.26 5.73
CA ASP A 86 -21.37 17.29 6.49
C ASP A 86 -20.83 17.14 7.91
N GLU A 87 -21.72 16.90 8.87
CA GLU A 87 -21.35 16.60 10.25
C GLU A 87 -20.90 15.14 10.38
N ALA A 88 -19.87 14.89 11.18
CA ALA A 88 -19.38 13.54 11.49
C ALA A 88 -19.07 13.39 12.98
N ASN A 89 -19.01 12.13 13.45
CA ASN A 89 -18.64 11.79 14.83
C ASN A 89 -19.49 12.49 15.91
N TYR A 90 -20.82 12.48 15.77
CA TYR A 90 -21.77 13.02 16.76
C TYR A 90 -21.46 14.48 17.17
N GLY A 91 -21.27 15.37 16.19
CA GLY A 91 -21.08 16.82 16.43
C GLY A 91 -19.64 17.25 16.70
N ASN A 92 -18.68 16.32 16.72
CA ASN A 92 -17.27 16.64 17.03
C ASN A 92 -16.40 16.79 15.78
N SER A 93 -16.94 16.60 14.58
CA SER A 93 -16.18 16.76 13.33
C SER A 93 -17.03 17.31 12.19
N ILE A 94 -16.39 18.04 11.28
CA ILE A 94 -16.98 18.51 10.02
C ILE A 94 -16.15 17.93 8.88
N LEU A 95 -16.84 17.35 7.90
CA LEU A 95 -16.29 16.95 6.61
C LEU A 95 -16.56 18.06 5.60
N ILE A 96 -15.57 18.42 4.79
CA ILE A 96 -15.66 19.44 3.75
C ILE A 96 -15.27 18.77 2.44
N TYR A 97 -16.27 18.52 1.60
CA TYR A 97 -16.10 17.89 0.30
C TYR A 97 -15.71 18.94 -0.73
N PRO A 98 -14.90 18.57 -1.73
CA PRO A 98 -14.58 19.45 -2.84
C PRO A 98 -15.84 19.85 -3.61
N PRO A 99 -15.77 20.87 -4.49
CA PRO A 99 -16.83 21.18 -5.44
C PRO A 99 -17.20 19.94 -6.27
N GLU A 100 -18.43 19.89 -6.80
CA GLU A 100 -18.90 18.77 -7.65
C GLU A 100 -18.00 18.55 -8.87
N ASP A 101 -17.49 19.63 -9.47
CA ASP A 101 -16.51 19.60 -10.57
C ASP A 101 -15.05 19.43 -10.10
N GLY A 102 -14.82 19.25 -8.80
CA GLY A 102 -13.50 19.22 -8.17
C GLY A 102 -12.84 20.60 -8.07
N TYR A 103 -11.69 20.64 -7.39
CA TYR A 103 -10.83 21.83 -7.44
C TYR A 103 -10.07 21.93 -8.77
N LYS A 104 -9.68 23.13 -9.18
CA LYS A 104 -8.88 23.31 -10.40
C LYS A 104 -7.43 22.94 -10.16
N THR A 105 -6.90 22.14 -11.08
CA THR A 105 -5.50 21.73 -11.15
C THR A 105 -4.54 22.92 -11.13
N GLY A 106 -3.49 22.85 -10.31
CA GLY A 106 -2.42 23.85 -10.25
C GLY A 106 -2.80 25.12 -9.48
N GLU A 107 -4.06 25.25 -9.06
CA GLU A 107 -4.50 26.37 -8.24
C GLU A 107 -4.21 26.16 -6.75
N THR A 108 -4.14 27.28 -6.04
CA THR A 108 -3.98 27.31 -4.59
C THR A 108 -5.27 27.76 -3.94
N TYR A 109 -5.65 27.05 -2.89
CA TYR A 109 -6.83 27.31 -2.09
C TYR A 109 -6.46 27.44 -0.61
N TYR A 110 -7.40 27.98 0.16
CA TYR A 110 -7.25 28.25 1.58
C TYR A 110 -8.48 27.76 2.29
N LEU A 111 -8.31 26.83 3.23
CA LEU A 111 -9.34 26.45 4.18
C LEU A 111 -9.26 27.41 5.38
N ASN A 112 -10.33 28.16 5.59
CA ASN A 112 -10.43 29.18 6.62
C ASN A 112 -11.46 28.75 7.67
N VAL A 113 -11.08 28.84 8.95
CA VAL A 113 -11.96 28.66 10.10
C VAL A 113 -11.92 29.95 10.91
N SER A 114 -13.06 30.64 10.99
CA SER A 114 -13.23 31.89 11.71
C SER A 114 -13.08 31.69 13.21
N LYS A 115 -12.54 32.70 13.88
CA LYS A 115 -12.54 32.78 15.35
C LYS A 115 -13.96 32.77 15.93
N ASP A 116 -14.96 33.17 15.13
CA ASP A 116 -16.36 33.30 15.57
C ASP A 116 -17.12 31.97 15.60
N LEU A 117 -16.46 30.85 15.24
CA LEU A 117 -17.01 29.51 15.35
C LEU A 117 -17.34 29.18 16.82
N LYS A 118 -18.60 28.82 17.09
CA LYS A 118 -19.12 28.57 18.45
C LYS A 118 -19.11 27.09 18.81
N PHE A 119 -18.72 26.78 20.04
CA PHE A 119 -18.70 25.43 20.63
C PHE A 119 -19.70 25.32 21.78
N CYS A 120 -20.24 24.12 22.00
CA CYS A 120 -20.97 23.78 23.22
C CYS A 120 -20.19 22.80 24.10
N THR A 121 -20.35 22.94 25.41
CA THR A 121 -19.96 21.88 26.33
C THR A 121 -21.14 20.95 26.55
N LYS A 122 -20.90 19.65 26.76
CA LYS A 122 -21.97 18.65 26.98
C LYS A 122 -22.82 18.92 28.25
N THR A 123 -22.44 19.89 29.08
CA THR A 123 -23.01 20.11 30.41
C THR A 123 -23.41 21.56 30.70
N ASP A 124 -23.18 22.50 29.77
CA ASP A 124 -23.50 23.92 29.98
C ASP A 124 -23.79 24.63 28.65
N SER A 125 -24.83 25.47 28.65
CA SER A 125 -25.33 26.26 27.51
C SER A 125 -24.40 27.40 27.11
N SER A 126 -23.26 27.56 27.80
CA SER A 126 -22.27 28.60 27.55
C SER A 126 -21.53 28.33 26.23
N ALA A 127 -21.80 29.17 25.23
CA ALA A 127 -21.09 29.15 23.96
C ALA A 127 -19.68 29.74 24.12
N SER A 128 -18.67 29.06 23.58
CA SER A 128 -17.30 29.56 23.53
C SER A 128 -16.77 29.59 22.10
N ASN A 129 -15.79 30.45 21.83
CA ASN A 129 -15.26 30.71 20.49
C ASN A 129 -13.83 30.18 20.34
N LEU A 130 -13.37 30.01 19.09
CA LEU A 130 -11.94 29.80 18.81
C LEU A 130 -11.13 31.02 19.26
N LYS A 131 -9.92 30.80 19.80
CA LYS A 131 -9.03 31.89 20.23
C LYS A 131 -8.56 32.79 19.08
N GLN A 132 -8.38 32.19 17.91
CA GLN A 132 -7.86 32.84 16.72
C GLN A 132 -8.39 32.13 15.47
N PRO A 133 -8.49 32.83 14.34
CA PRO A 133 -8.83 32.18 13.08
C PRO A 133 -7.72 31.22 12.66
N ILE A 134 -8.09 30.23 11.86
CA ILE A 134 -7.18 29.23 11.32
C ILE A 134 -7.27 29.30 9.81
N THR A 135 -6.14 29.45 9.14
CA THR A 135 -6.05 29.37 7.69
C THR A 135 -5.02 28.31 7.33
N MET A 136 -5.41 27.38 6.48
CA MET A 136 -4.52 26.34 5.94
C MET A 136 -4.49 26.46 4.42
N LYS A 137 -3.29 26.71 3.89
CA LYS A 137 -3.02 26.76 2.45
C LYS A 137 -2.90 25.34 1.90
N PHE A 138 -3.54 25.08 0.77
CA PHE A 138 -3.33 23.86 0.00
C PHE A 138 -3.25 24.13 -1.50
N THR A 139 -2.38 23.41 -2.19
CA THR A 139 -2.22 23.50 -3.65
C THR A 139 -2.68 22.20 -4.29
N ILE A 140 -3.51 22.32 -5.31
CA ILE A 140 -4.09 21.17 -5.98
C ILE A 140 -3.11 20.66 -7.01
N ASN A 141 -2.61 19.43 -6.82
CA ASN A 141 -1.98 18.77 -7.94
C ASN A 141 -3.08 18.36 -8.92
N GLY A 142 -2.81 18.48 -10.21
CA GLY A 142 -3.73 17.96 -11.22
C GLY A 142 -3.73 16.46 -11.32
N ILE A 143 -3.54 15.75 -10.21
CA ILE A 143 -3.66 14.31 -10.18
C ILE A 143 -5.12 14.01 -9.94
N LYS A 144 -5.75 13.49 -10.98
CA LYS A 144 -7.04 12.87 -10.84
C LYS A 144 -6.85 11.57 -10.05
N THR A 145 -7.43 11.50 -8.85
CA THR A 145 -7.64 10.19 -8.22
C THR A 145 -8.72 9.47 -9.00
N ILE A 146 -8.47 8.22 -9.34
CA ILE A 146 -9.42 7.40 -10.10
C ILE A 146 -9.84 6.27 -9.18
N ASP A 147 -11.13 5.93 -9.18
CA ASP A 147 -11.60 4.74 -8.49
C ASP A 147 -10.99 3.51 -9.18
N ILE A 148 -10.11 2.81 -8.46
CA ILE A 148 -9.39 1.64 -8.99
C ILE A 148 -10.27 0.41 -8.75
N GLY A 149 -11.05 0.03 -9.76
CA GLY A 149 -11.80 -1.23 -9.73
C GLY A 149 -10.97 -2.46 -10.10
N LYS A 150 -11.59 -3.65 -9.97
CA LYS A 150 -11.01 -4.94 -10.40
C LYS A 150 -10.62 -5.00 -11.88
N ASP A 151 -11.33 -4.23 -12.70
CA ASP A 151 -11.11 -4.16 -14.14
C ASP A 151 -10.21 -2.99 -14.55
N SER A 152 -9.60 -2.28 -13.59
CA SER A 152 -8.63 -1.25 -13.92
C SER A 152 -7.44 -1.85 -14.67
N LEU A 153 -6.85 -1.05 -15.56
CA LEU A 153 -5.72 -1.50 -16.38
C LEU A 153 -4.54 -1.93 -15.50
N VAL A 154 -4.19 -1.13 -14.48
CA VAL A 154 -3.08 -1.49 -13.58
C VAL A 154 -3.41 -2.73 -12.76
N SER A 155 -4.65 -2.91 -12.28
CA SER A 155 -5.05 -4.12 -11.54
C SER A 155 -4.87 -5.40 -12.36
N VAL A 156 -5.44 -5.42 -13.57
CA VAL A 156 -5.39 -6.60 -14.44
C VAL A 156 -3.95 -6.89 -14.88
N SER A 157 -3.21 -5.85 -15.25
CA SER A 157 -1.83 -5.99 -15.76
C SER A 157 -0.86 -6.42 -14.66
N ASN A 158 -1.01 -5.89 -13.45
CA ASN A 158 -0.24 -6.29 -12.27
C ASN A 158 -0.38 -7.78 -11.98
N ASN A 159 -1.61 -8.31 -12.01
CA ASN A 159 -1.83 -9.72 -11.68
C ASN A 159 -1.22 -10.65 -12.73
N LYS A 160 -1.30 -10.29 -14.01
CA LYS A 160 -0.59 -11.05 -15.05
C LYS A 160 0.92 -11.00 -14.83
N PHE A 161 1.46 -9.80 -14.58
CA PHE A 161 2.88 -9.61 -14.30
C PHE A 161 3.34 -10.41 -13.06
N ALA A 162 2.50 -10.51 -12.02
CA ALA A 162 2.75 -11.31 -10.84
C ALA A 162 3.01 -12.78 -11.17
N PHE A 163 2.16 -13.38 -11.99
CA PHE A 163 2.30 -14.80 -12.37
C PHE A 163 3.55 -15.02 -13.23
N ASP A 164 3.78 -14.15 -14.22
CA ASP A 164 4.95 -14.24 -15.10
C ASP A 164 6.25 -14.11 -14.31
N LEU A 165 6.33 -13.14 -13.40
CA LEU A 165 7.49 -12.90 -12.54
C LEU A 165 7.72 -14.07 -11.57
N MET A 166 6.66 -14.55 -10.91
CA MET A 166 6.74 -15.68 -9.99
C MET A 166 7.26 -16.95 -10.70
N ASN A 167 6.84 -17.17 -11.95
CA ASN A 167 7.31 -18.29 -12.77
C ASN A 167 8.81 -18.20 -13.10
N GLN A 168 9.30 -17.01 -13.45
CA GLN A 168 10.73 -16.81 -13.73
C GLN A 168 11.60 -17.01 -12.49
N LEU A 169 11.16 -16.48 -11.34
CA LEU A 169 11.87 -16.63 -10.07
C LEU A 169 11.87 -18.09 -9.59
N THR A 170 10.73 -18.77 -9.68
CA THR A 170 10.61 -20.18 -9.30
C THR A 170 11.46 -21.08 -10.18
N SER A 171 11.61 -20.74 -11.45
CA SER A 171 12.51 -21.46 -12.37
C SER A 171 14.00 -21.28 -12.01
N LYS A 172 14.37 -20.13 -11.43
CA LYS A 172 15.73 -19.82 -10.94
C LYS A 172 16.02 -20.50 -9.60
N ASP A 173 15.10 -20.41 -8.64
CA ASP A 173 15.30 -20.82 -7.24
C ASP A 173 14.24 -21.85 -6.79
N LYS A 174 14.30 -23.05 -7.38
CA LYS A 174 13.31 -24.13 -7.19
C LYS A 174 13.16 -24.64 -5.76
N ASP A 175 14.22 -24.58 -4.95
CA ASP A 175 14.24 -25.17 -3.60
C ASP A 175 14.23 -24.11 -2.48
N LYS A 176 13.93 -22.84 -2.82
CA LYS A 176 13.93 -21.73 -1.86
C LYS A 176 12.53 -21.13 -1.69
N ASN A 177 12.36 -20.46 -0.55
CA ASN A 177 11.29 -19.50 -0.37
C ASN A 177 11.45 -18.37 -1.40
N ILE A 178 10.35 -17.96 -2.01
CA ILE A 178 10.29 -16.82 -2.92
C ILE A 178 9.16 -15.94 -2.47
N ILE A 179 9.42 -14.64 -2.28
CA ILE A 179 8.41 -13.68 -1.87
C ILE A 179 8.65 -12.38 -2.61
N ILE A 180 7.65 -11.96 -3.35
CA ILE A 180 7.70 -10.76 -4.15
C ILE A 180 6.49 -9.90 -3.91
N SER A 181 6.67 -8.60 -4.11
CA SER A 181 5.55 -7.71 -4.38
C SER A 181 5.57 -7.31 -5.85
N PRO A 182 4.73 -7.96 -6.67
CA PRO A 182 4.64 -7.62 -8.09
C PRO A 182 4.13 -6.19 -8.28
N LEU A 183 3.27 -5.70 -7.38
CA LEU A 183 2.82 -4.31 -7.37
C LEU A 183 4.00 -3.35 -7.19
N SER A 184 4.86 -3.61 -6.21
CA SER A 184 6.05 -2.80 -5.94
C SER A 184 7.01 -2.78 -7.13
N ILE A 185 7.31 -3.95 -7.72
CA ILE A 185 8.19 -4.05 -8.89
C ILE A 185 7.56 -3.39 -10.12
N GLY A 186 6.26 -3.59 -10.35
CA GLY A 186 5.53 -2.93 -11.43
C GLY A 186 5.54 -1.41 -11.28
N THR A 187 5.48 -0.91 -10.05
CA THR A 187 5.55 0.52 -9.71
C THR A 187 6.88 1.13 -10.12
N ILE A 188 8.02 0.56 -9.71
CA ILE A 188 9.34 1.11 -10.08
C ILE A 188 9.63 0.98 -11.59
N LEU A 189 9.09 -0.05 -12.27
CA LEU A 189 9.17 -0.16 -13.73
C LEU A 189 8.31 0.90 -14.43
N ALA A 190 7.11 1.17 -13.91
CA ALA A 190 6.22 2.23 -14.42
C ALA A 190 6.74 3.65 -14.12
N GLU A 191 7.46 3.84 -13.02
CA GLU A 191 8.23 5.05 -12.77
C GLU A 191 9.31 5.21 -13.85
N THR A 192 10.13 4.17 -14.02
CA THR A 192 11.29 4.19 -14.93
C THR A 192 10.90 4.42 -16.39
N GLN A 193 9.74 3.92 -16.85
CA GLN A 193 9.31 4.17 -18.24
C GLN A 193 9.08 5.65 -18.54
N ASN A 194 8.79 6.50 -17.54
CA ASN A 194 8.64 7.96 -17.75
C ASN A 194 9.96 8.60 -18.22
N GLY A 195 11.09 7.96 -17.94
CA GLY A 195 12.41 8.38 -18.38
C GLY A 195 12.89 7.68 -19.65
N ALA A 196 12.15 6.68 -20.15
CA ALA A 196 12.53 5.85 -21.28
C ALA A 196 11.92 6.33 -22.60
N ALA A 197 12.54 5.97 -23.72
CA ALA A 197 11.99 6.17 -25.06
C ALA A 197 12.23 4.95 -25.96
N GLY A 198 11.65 4.98 -27.17
CA GLY A 198 11.82 3.94 -28.19
C GLY A 198 11.53 2.51 -27.70
N ASP A 199 12.37 1.57 -28.12
CA ASP A 199 12.24 0.15 -27.76
C ASP A 199 12.35 -0.08 -26.26
N THR A 200 13.17 0.67 -25.54
CA THR A 200 13.31 0.58 -24.08
C THR A 200 12.00 0.82 -23.37
N LYS A 201 11.28 1.89 -23.74
CA LYS A 201 9.94 2.15 -23.19
C LYS A 201 8.94 1.07 -23.57
N ASN A 202 8.93 0.67 -24.84
CA ASN A 202 7.98 -0.32 -25.35
C ASN A 202 8.15 -1.68 -24.67
N GLU A 203 9.38 -2.13 -24.45
CA GLU A 203 9.71 -3.37 -23.75
C GLU A 203 9.27 -3.33 -22.29
N ILE A 204 9.54 -2.24 -21.57
CA ILE A 204 9.09 -2.07 -20.17
C ILE A 204 7.57 -2.14 -20.11
N LEU A 205 6.86 -1.32 -20.89
CA LEU A 205 5.40 -1.27 -20.90
C LEU A 205 4.78 -2.62 -21.28
N LYS A 206 5.37 -3.33 -22.25
CA LYS A 206 4.91 -4.66 -22.66
C LYS A 206 5.08 -5.68 -21.54
N SER A 207 6.23 -5.68 -20.87
CA SER A 207 6.51 -6.61 -19.76
C SER A 207 5.53 -6.44 -18.60
N ILE A 208 5.12 -5.21 -18.29
CA ILE A 208 4.15 -4.92 -17.21
C ILE A 208 2.70 -4.84 -17.70
N GLY A 209 2.42 -5.16 -18.97
CA GLY A 209 1.07 -5.23 -19.54
C GLY A 209 0.39 -3.90 -19.88
N LEU A 210 1.14 -2.80 -19.96
CA LEU A 210 0.62 -1.43 -20.11
C LEU A 210 0.87 -0.81 -21.49
N SER A 211 1.21 -1.59 -22.52
CA SER A 211 1.55 -1.07 -23.87
C SER A 211 0.48 -0.19 -24.54
N ASN A 212 -0.79 -0.33 -24.14
CA ASN A 212 -1.91 0.36 -24.78
C ASN A 212 -2.39 1.60 -24.00
N ALA A 213 -1.68 2.00 -22.94
CA ALA A 213 -2.03 3.18 -22.16
C ALA A 213 -1.01 4.30 -22.32
N ASP A 214 -1.50 5.53 -22.23
CA ASP A 214 -0.66 6.71 -22.19
C ASP A 214 -0.04 6.91 -20.79
N ASP A 215 1.11 7.57 -20.75
CA ASP A 215 1.90 7.79 -19.54
C ASP A 215 1.09 8.47 -18.43
N LYS A 216 0.23 9.43 -18.78
CA LYS A 216 -0.56 10.17 -17.81
C LYS A 216 -1.54 9.24 -17.10
N THR A 217 -2.27 8.42 -17.86
CA THR A 217 -3.19 7.41 -17.31
C THR A 217 -2.45 6.41 -16.42
N ILE A 218 -1.28 5.92 -16.85
CA ILE A 218 -0.46 5.01 -16.05
C ILE A 218 -0.06 5.66 -14.72
N ASN A 219 0.48 6.88 -14.78
CA ASN A 219 0.93 7.64 -13.62
C ASN A 219 -0.22 7.92 -12.63
N GLU A 220 -1.40 8.35 -13.13
CA GLU A 220 -2.58 8.63 -12.30
C GLU A 220 -3.15 7.37 -11.64
N GLN A 221 -3.12 6.22 -12.31
CA GLN A 221 -3.58 4.95 -11.73
C GLN A 221 -2.62 4.41 -10.67
N TYR A 222 -1.31 4.44 -10.91
CA TYR A 222 -0.33 4.06 -9.88
C TYR A 222 -0.40 5.00 -8.67
N TYR A 223 -0.51 6.31 -8.88
CA TYR A 223 -0.70 7.25 -7.77
C TYR A 223 -1.95 6.92 -6.95
N SER A 224 -3.07 6.65 -7.63
CA SER A 224 -4.34 6.33 -6.95
C SER A 224 -4.22 5.04 -6.12
N LEU A 225 -3.56 4.01 -6.63
CA LEU A 225 -3.27 2.77 -5.90
C LEU A 225 -2.35 3.00 -4.71
N LEU A 226 -1.24 3.72 -4.89
CA LEU A 226 -0.30 4.00 -3.82
C LEU A 226 -0.92 4.88 -2.74
N ASP A 227 -1.70 5.91 -3.10
CA ASP A 227 -2.43 6.74 -2.13
C ASP A 227 -3.47 5.90 -1.38
N TYR A 228 -4.19 5.01 -2.06
CA TYR A 228 -5.11 4.06 -1.42
C TYR A 228 -4.42 3.22 -0.34
N TYR A 229 -3.30 2.57 -0.68
CA TYR A 229 -2.54 1.72 0.24
C TYR A 229 -1.85 2.50 1.37
N ASN A 230 -1.28 3.67 1.08
CA ASN A 230 -0.62 4.52 2.07
C ASN A 230 -1.58 5.03 3.16
N ASN A 231 -2.88 5.00 2.89
CA ASN A 231 -3.89 5.44 3.83
C ASN A 231 -4.50 4.32 4.69
N PHE A 232 -4.05 3.07 4.55
CA PHE A 232 -4.39 1.96 5.45
C PHE A 232 -4.10 2.29 6.92
N LYS A 233 -4.88 1.71 7.83
CA LYS A 233 -4.87 2.06 9.26
C LYS A 233 -4.44 0.91 10.14
N SER A 234 -4.94 -0.28 9.83
CA SER A 234 -4.71 -1.52 10.56
C SER A 234 -3.64 -2.38 9.89
N THR A 235 -3.44 -2.17 8.60
CA THR A 235 -2.37 -2.80 7.81
C THR A 235 -1.24 -1.81 7.57
N LYS A 236 -0.01 -2.26 7.82
CA LYS A 236 1.19 -1.53 7.41
C LYS A 236 1.71 -2.15 6.12
N LEU A 237 1.43 -1.49 5.01
CA LEU A 237 2.06 -1.73 3.72
C LEU A 237 2.98 -0.55 3.44
N LYS A 238 4.29 -0.76 3.57
CA LYS A 238 5.28 0.30 3.34
C LYS A 238 6.14 -0.06 2.16
N THR A 239 6.01 0.71 1.09
CA THR A 239 6.82 0.61 -0.12
C THR A 239 7.79 1.79 -0.17
N VAL A 240 9.04 1.53 -0.53
CA VAL A 240 10.05 2.57 -0.76
C VAL A 240 10.78 2.28 -2.05
N ASP A 241 10.86 3.31 -2.88
CA ASP A 241 11.45 3.27 -4.21
C ASP A 241 12.49 4.38 -4.36
N SER A 242 13.60 4.05 -5.00
CA SER A 242 14.55 5.06 -5.43
C SER A 242 15.33 4.67 -6.69
N ILE A 243 15.73 5.69 -7.43
CA ILE A 243 16.60 5.61 -8.60
C ILE A 243 17.85 6.45 -8.33
N TRP A 244 19.00 5.79 -8.33
CA TRP A 244 20.30 6.41 -8.17
C TRP A 244 21.06 6.39 -9.49
N VAL A 245 21.58 7.53 -9.92
CA VAL A 245 22.45 7.63 -11.10
C VAL A 245 23.81 8.21 -10.69
N ASP A 246 24.83 8.02 -11.52
CA ASP A 246 26.17 8.54 -11.24
C ASP A 246 26.17 10.07 -11.05
N LYS A 247 27.03 10.59 -10.15
CA LYS A 247 27.13 12.01 -9.79
C LYS A 247 27.38 12.95 -10.96
N ASP A 248 28.00 12.48 -12.02
CA ASP A 248 28.33 13.28 -13.20
C ASP A 248 27.15 13.28 -14.21
N THR A 249 25.98 12.77 -13.83
CA THR A 249 24.74 12.78 -14.61
C THR A 249 23.95 14.05 -14.33
N ILE A 250 23.60 14.79 -15.39
CA ILE A 250 22.62 15.88 -15.26
C ILE A 250 21.22 15.28 -15.30
N LEU A 251 20.60 15.18 -14.12
CA LEU A 251 19.25 14.68 -13.95
C LEU A 251 18.21 15.63 -14.57
N ASN A 252 17.29 15.06 -15.34
CA ASN A 252 16.12 15.77 -15.82
C ASN A 252 15.17 16.04 -14.65
N LYS A 253 14.97 17.32 -14.33
CA LYS A 253 14.09 17.77 -13.25
C LYS A 253 12.65 17.28 -13.43
N GLN A 254 12.13 17.23 -14.66
CA GLN A 254 10.77 16.79 -14.92
C GLN A 254 10.58 15.31 -14.57
N PHE A 255 11.58 14.47 -14.85
CA PHE A 255 11.56 13.05 -14.47
C PHE A 255 11.57 12.89 -12.95
N ALA A 256 12.47 13.59 -12.26
CA ALA A 256 12.53 13.55 -10.79
C ALA A 256 11.25 14.09 -10.13
N ASP A 257 10.66 15.18 -10.66
CA ASP A 257 9.40 15.72 -10.17
C ASP A 257 8.24 14.73 -10.42
N THR A 258 8.19 14.07 -11.57
CA THR A 258 7.16 13.06 -11.92
C THR A 258 7.26 11.85 -10.99
N SER A 259 8.48 11.36 -10.75
CA SER A 259 8.76 10.23 -9.86
C SER A 259 8.33 10.51 -8.42
N ARG A 260 8.69 11.68 -7.89
CA ARG A 260 8.22 12.11 -6.57
C ARG A 260 6.71 12.27 -6.50
N LYS A 261 6.11 12.88 -7.54
CA LYS A 261 4.69 13.24 -7.59
C LYS A 261 3.76 12.02 -7.67
N TYR A 262 4.04 11.09 -8.57
CA TYR A 262 3.13 9.96 -8.85
C TYR A 262 3.50 8.67 -8.13
N TYR A 263 4.78 8.49 -7.80
CA TYR A 263 5.31 7.23 -7.27
C TYR A 263 5.83 7.34 -5.83
N ASN A 264 5.93 8.55 -5.28
CA ASN A 264 6.56 8.80 -3.98
C ASN A 264 8.00 8.22 -3.90
N SER A 265 8.70 8.26 -5.05
CA SER A 265 10.04 7.72 -5.22
C SER A 265 11.10 8.83 -5.17
N GLU A 266 12.28 8.48 -4.66
CA GLU A 266 13.46 9.36 -4.64
C GLU A 266 14.31 9.14 -5.89
N VAL A 267 14.59 10.21 -6.64
CA VAL A 267 15.55 10.19 -7.76
C VAL A 267 16.71 11.10 -7.43
N SER A 268 17.92 10.52 -7.37
CA SER A 268 19.10 11.26 -6.90
C SER A 268 20.39 10.82 -7.60
N THR A 269 21.41 11.65 -7.47
CA THR A 269 22.76 11.40 -7.97
C THR A 269 23.68 10.92 -6.86
N LEU A 270 24.59 9.99 -7.14
CA LEU A 270 25.53 9.43 -6.18
C LEU A 270 26.90 9.16 -6.83
N ASP A 271 27.99 9.38 -6.09
CA ASP A 271 29.34 9.05 -6.59
C ASP A 271 29.59 7.55 -6.51
N PHE A 272 29.36 6.81 -7.57
CA PHE A 272 29.55 5.35 -7.55
C PHE A 272 31.01 4.91 -7.37
N LYS A 273 31.97 5.85 -7.40
CA LYS A 273 33.38 5.59 -7.11
C LYS A 273 33.76 5.86 -5.66
N ASP A 274 32.89 6.49 -4.87
CA ASP A 274 33.09 6.68 -3.44
C ASP A 274 32.73 5.39 -2.69
N ASN A 275 33.65 4.93 -1.84
CA ASN A 275 33.46 3.75 -0.99
C ASN A 275 32.28 3.92 -0.01
N ASN A 276 31.87 5.15 0.31
CA ASN A 276 30.73 5.42 1.20
C ASN A 276 29.36 5.30 0.51
N SER A 277 29.31 5.14 -0.82
CA SER A 277 28.05 5.15 -1.57
C SER A 277 27.12 3.99 -1.22
N VAL A 278 27.68 2.82 -0.89
CA VAL A 278 26.92 1.68 -0.37
C VAL A 278 26.21 2.05 0.94
N ASP A 279 26.91 2.73 1.86
CA ASP A 279 26.35 3.15 3.13
C ASP A 279 25.28 4.23 2.96
N ILE A 280 25.43 5.13 1.97
CA ILE A 280 24.42 6.14 1.66
C ILE A 280 23.10 5.48 1.24
N ILE A 281 23.12 4.50 0.34
CA ILE A 281 21.92 3.77 -0.09
C ILE A 281 21.31 2.99 1.08
N ASN A 282 22.13 2.25 1.84
CA ASN A 282 21.64 1.45 2.96
C ASN A 282 21.04 2.33 4.08
N ASN A 283 21.66 3.46 4.40
CA ASN A 283 21.10 4.43 5.36
C ASN A 283 19.80 5.07 4.85
N TRP A 284 19.70 5.34 3.54
CA TRP A 284 18.45 5.80 2.94
C TRP A 284 17.35 4.75 3.10
N VAL A 285 17.61 3.47 2.80
CA VAL A 285 16.61 2.40 2.97
C VAL A 285 16.25 2.21 4.44
N ASP A 286 17.21 2.21 5.36
CA ASP A 286 16.95 2.06 6.79
C ASP A 286 16.00 3.15 7.30
N LYS A 287 16.28 4.41 6.96
CA LYS A 287 15.43 5.55 7.29
C LYS A 287 14.07 5.47 6.60
N SER A 288 14.05 5.19 5.29
CA SER A 288 12.84 5.15 4.50
C SER A 288 11.94 3.99 4.91
N THR A 289 12.47 2.91 5.48
CA THR A 289 11.69 1.75 5.96
C THR A 289 11.41 1.77 7.47
N ASP A 290 11.70 2.85 8.19
CA ASP A 290 11.60 2.94 9.66
C ASP A 290 12.36 1.82 10.39
N GLY A 291 13.56 1.50 9.94
CA GLY A 291 14.43 0.51 10.57
C GLY A 291 14.15 -0.94 10.21
N GLN A 292 13.22 -1.20 9.29
CA GLN A 292 12.81 -2.56 8.94
C GLN A 292 13.78 -3.24 7.98
N VAL A 293 14.35 -2.47 7.05
CA VAL A 293 15.36 -2.95 6.10
C VAL A 293 16.63 -2.13 6.31
N LYS A 294 17.61 -2.74 6.99
CA LYS A 294 18.88 -2.07 7.32
C LYS A 294 19.89 -2.06 6.18
N LYS A 295 19.78 -3.04 5.29
CA LYS A 295 20.70 -3.27 4.18
C LYS A 295 19.94 -3.83 3.00
N ILE A 296 20.19 -3.29 1.82
CA ILE A 296 19.64 -3.72 0.54
C ILE A 296 20.73 -3.91 -0.52
N ILE A 297 21.92 -3.39 -0.32
CA ILE A 297 22.98 -3.48 -1.31
C ILE A 297 24.33 -3.74 -0.64
N ASP A 298 25.08 -4.67 -1.22
CA ASP A 298 26.42 -5.04 -0.76
C ASP A 298 27.53 -4.28 -1.47
N ASN A 299 27.32 -3.95 -2.75
CA ASN A 299 28.33 -3.34 -3.61
C ASN A 299 27.70 -2.42 -4.67
N ILE A 300 28.50 -1.46 -5.13
CA ILE A 300 28.25 -0.60 -6.29
C ILE A 300 29.53 -0.67 -7.13
N ASN A 301 29.40 -0.90 -8.42
CA ASN A 301 30.53 -0.89 -9.34
C ASN A 301 30.77 0.53 -9.86
N ALA A 302 32.03 0.86 -10.11
CA ALA A 302 32.42 2.19 -10.61
C ALA A 302 31.88 2.51 -12.02
N ASP A 303 31.44 1.49 -12.75
CA ASP A 303 30.84 1.56 -14.09
C ASP A 303 29.31 1.37 -14.09
N ASP A 304 28.68 1.26 -12.91
CA ASP A 304 27.23 1.31 -12.83
C ASP A 304 26.72 2.68 -13.35
N ALA A 305 25.58 2.69 -14.04
CA ALA A 305 25.00 3.88 -14.65
C ALA A 305 23.71 4.30 -13.93
N ALA A 306 22.81 3.34 -13.67
CA ALA A 306 21.63 3.55 -12.85
C ALA A 306 21.34 2.32 -11.98
N ILE A 307 21.04 2.56 -10.71
CA ILE A 307 20.69 1.55 -9.70
C ILE A 307 19.29 1.86 -9.19
N LEU A 308 18.38 0.90 -9.33
CA LEU A 308 17.00 0.97 -8.87
C LEU A 308 16.87 0.15 -7.58
N ILE A 309 16.31 0.75 -6.55
CA ILE A 309 16.12 0.14 -5.25
C ILE A 309 14.63 0.09 -4.96
N ASN A 310 14.10 -1.12 -4.80
CA ASN A 310 12.71 -1.37 -4.46
C ASN A 310 12.65 -2.20 -3.16
N SER A 311 11.96 -1.69 -2.15
CA SER A 311 11.76 -2.43 -0.91
C SER A 311 10.33 -2.30 -0.42
N VAL A 312 9.75 -3.41 0.02
CA VAL A 312 8.41 -3.41 0.58
C VAL A 312 8.31 -4.28 1.82
N ASN A 313 7.58 -3.78 2.82
CA ASN A 313 7.28 -4.50 4.05
C ASN A 313 5.77 -4.61 4.23
N PHE A 314 5.30 -5.83 4.49
CA PHE A 314 3.93 -6.10 4.85
C PHE A 314 3.79 -6.56 6.29
N LYS A 315 2.89 -5.88 7.01
CA LYS A 315 2.35 -6.33 8.28
C LYS A 315 0.86 -6.04 8.35
N GLY A 316 0.07 -7.08 8.09
CA GLY A 316 -1.38 -7.06 8.24
C GLY A 316 -1.84 -7.41 9.66
N THR A 317 -3.09 -7.08 9.94
CA THR A 317 -3.82 -7.43 11.17
C THR A 317 -5.04 -8.23 10.75
N TRP A 318 -5.15 -9.51 11.13
CA TRP A 318 -6.29 -10.35 10.73
C TRP A 318 -7.61 -9.70 11.13
N LEU A 319 -8.65 -9.87 10.31
CA LEU A 319 -9.99 -9.44 10.69
C LEU A 319 -10.45 -10.20 11.95
N ASP A 320 -10.17 -11.50 11.98
CA ASP A 320 -10.42 -12.40 13.10
C ASP A 320 -9.10 -13.07 13.53
N GLU A 321 -8.68 -12.85 14.78
CA GLU A 321 -7.41 -13.39 15.32
C GLU A 321 -7.38 -14.90 15.42
N PHE A 322 -6.18 -15.48 15.38
CA PHE A 322 -5.98 -16.84 15.85
C PHE A 322 -5.84 -16.84 17.38
N PRO A 323 -6.55 -17.71 18.12
CA PRO A 323 -6.35 -17.82 19.56
C PRO A 323 -4.93 -18.29 19.87
N LYS A 324 -4.14 -17.46 20.56
CA LYS A 324 -2.74 -17.77 20.89
C LYS A 324 -2.56 -19.05 21.70
N ASP A 325 -3.53 -19.36 22.56
CA ASP A 325 -3.51 -20.57 23.39
C ASP A 325 -3.68 -21.86 22.56
N ASN A 326 -4.15 -21.74 21.31
CA ASN A 326 -4.25 -22.85 20.38
C ASN A 326 -2.96 -23.06 19.58
N THR A 327 -2.03 -22.09 19.55
CA THR A 327 -0.77 -22.22 18.81
C THR A 327 0.09 -23.34 19.41
N LYS A 328 0.46 -24.32 18.59
CA LYS A 328 1.22 -25.50 19.03
C LYS A 328 2.31 -25.90 18.04
N PRO A 329 3.46 -26.41 18.51
CA PRO A 329 4.48 -26.99 17.63
C PRO A 329 3.97 -28.25 16.92
N GLU A 330 3.98 -28.26 15.60
CA GLU A 330 3.57 -29.39 14.75
C GLU A 330 4.62 -29.70 13.67
N GLU A 331 4.54 -30.87 13.06
CA GLU A 331 5.46 -31.28 11.98
C GLU A 331 5.13 -30.57 10.67
N PHE A 332 6.17 -30.10 9.98
CA PHE A 332 6.10 -29.60 8.60
C PHE A 332 7.08 -30.39 7.74
N ASN A 333 6.60 -30.89 6.60
CA ASN A 333 7.34 -31.76 5.68
C ASN A 333 7.89 -30.92 4.52
N LEU A 334 9.21 -30.70 4.48
CA LEU A 334 9.88 -29.96 3.41
C LEU A 334 9.89 -30.78 2.09
N SER A 335 10.03 -30.09 0.95
CA SER A 335 10.22 -30.75 -0.37
C SER A 335 11.43 -31.69 -0.42
N SER A 336 12.44 -31.45 0.42
CA SER A 336 13.62 -32.32 0.57
C SER A 336 13.32 -33.66 1.27
N GLY A 337 12.11 -33.85 1.80
CA GLY A 337 11.72 -34.98 2.65
C GLY A 337 12.11 -34.80 4.13
N GLN A 338 12.86 -33.75 4.48
CA GLN A 338 13.14 -33.42 5.87
C GLN A 338 11.88 -32.93 6.58
N LYS A 339 11.71 -33.35 7.83
CA LYS A 339 10.68 -32.84 8.74
C LYS A 339 11.26 -31.80 9.69
N ILE A 340 10.55 -30.70 9.87
CA ILE A 340 10.86 -29.66 10.86
C ILE A 340 9.67 -29.46 11.79
N LYS A 341 9.87 -28.78 12.92
CA LYS A 341 8.78 -28.36 13.81
C LYS A 341 8.50 -26.87 13.64
N VAL A 342 7.24 -26.51 13.47
CA VAL A 342 6.77 -25.14 13.28
C VAL A 342 5.62 -24.86 14.23
N ASP A 343 5.50 -23.62 14.71
CA ASP A 343 4.37 -23.22 15.54
C ASP A 343 3.16 -22.99 14.64
N ASN A 344 2.22 -23.93 14.64
CA ASN A 344 0.96 -23.82 13.91
C ASN A 344 -0.05 -23.07 14.76
N MET A 345 -0.53 -21.94 14.25
CA MET A 345 -1.73 -21.27 14.74
C MET A 345 -2.94 -22.13 14.38
N GLU A 346 -3.90 -22.27 15.29
CA GLU A 346 -5.06 -23.15 15.09
C GLU A 346 -6.37 -22.43 15.44
N ASP A 347 -7.34 -22.52 14.54
CA ASP A 347 -8.71 -22.07 14.80
C ASP A 347 -9.74 -22.81 13.94
N THR A 348 -11.01 -22.82 14.39
CA THR A 348 -12.15 -23.34 13.63
C THR A 348 -13.20 -22.25 13.44
N ARG A 349 -13.45 -21.85 12.19
CA ARG A 349 -14.44 -20.82 11.85
C ARG A 349 -15.07 -21.06 10.49
N VAL A 350 -16.13 -20.31 10.17
CA VAL A 350 -16.64 -20.26 8.80
C VAL A 350 -15.67 -19.44 7.95
N SER A 351 -15.17 -20.01 6.86
CA SER A 351 -14.22 -19.38 5.95
C SER A 351 -14.45 -19.88 4.52
N SER A 352 -14.05 -19.07 3.53
CA SER A 352 -14.10 -19.47 2.14
C SER A 352 -13.04 -20.54 1.88
N TYR A 353 -13.49 -21.71 1.44
CA TYR A 353 -12.66 -22.86 1.12
C TYR A 353 -12.83 -23.27 -0.34
N LEU A 354 -11.76 -23.78 -0.93
CA LEU A 354 -11.75 -24.36 -2.27
C LEU A 354 -11.03 -25.71 -2.22
N LYS A 355 -11.65 -26.73 -2.81
CA LYS A 355 -10.94 -27.95 -3.22
C LYS A 355 -10.80 -27.94 -4.74
N GLY A 356 -9.61 -27.62 -5.21
CA GLY A 356 -9.29 -27.61 -6.64
C GLY A 356 -8.68 -28.93 -7.12
N ASP A 357 -8.30 -28.96 -8.39
CA ASP A 357 -7.60 -30.08 -8.99
C ASP A 357 -6.16 -30.13 -8.45
N ASN A 358 -5.89 -31.07 -7.54
CA ASN A 358 -4.59 -31.31 -6.90
C ASN A 358 -4.14 -30.24 -5.86
N PHE A 359 -5.06 -29.46 -5.30
CA PHE A 359 -4.77 -28.56 -4.18
C PHE A 359 -6.02 -28.30 -3.33
N ALA A 360 -5.83 -27.65 -2.19
CA ALA A 360 -6.89 -26.99 -1.44
C ALA A 360 -6.49 -25.54 -1.16
N ALA A 361 -7.46 -24.65 -0.95
CA ALA A 361 -7.18 -23.27 -0.60
C ALA A 361 -8.18 -22.70 0.40
N VAL A 362 -7.73 -21.70 1.15
CA VAL A 362 -8.56 -20.89 2.06
C VAL A 362 -8.28 -19.41 1.86
N LYS A 363 -9.28 -18.56 2.15
CA LYS A 363 -9.12 -17.11 2.20
C LYS A 363 -9.23 -16.62 3.64
N ILE A 364 -8.27 -15.79 4.05
CA ILE A 364 -8.23 -15.24 5.41
C ILE A 364 -8.18 -13.72 5.31
N PRO A 365 -9.27 -13.02 5.69
CA PRO A 365 -9.34 -11.58 5.55
C PRO A 365 -8.47 -10.86 6.59
N TYR A 366 -7.84 -9.78 6.14
CA TYR A 366 -7.24 -8.75 6.96
C TYR A 366 -8.20 -7.55 7.09
N TYR A 367 -7.86 -6.63 8.00
CA TYR A 367 -8.41 -5.28 7.91
C TYR A 367 -7.96 -4.55 6.64
N ASP A 368 -8.61 -3.41 6.37
CA ASP A 368 -8.33 -2.53 5.23
C ASP A 368 -8.58 -3.19 3.85
N GLY A 369 -9.44 -4.21 3.80
CA GLY A 369 -9.90 -4.82 2.54
C GLY A 369 -8.88 -5.72 1.86
N LEU A 370 -7.82 -6.12 2.56
CA LEU A 370 -6.90 -7.16 2.08
C LEU A 370 -7.33 -8.55 2.55
N GLU A 371 -6.85 -9.58 1.86
CA GLU A 371 -6.98 -10.98 2.25
C GLU A 371 -5.72 -11.77 1.89
N MET A 372 -5.42 -12.81 2.66
CA MET A 372 -4.44 -13.83 2.31
C MET A 372 -5.15 -15.04 1.74
N ASP A 373 -4.87 -15.34 0.48
CA ASP A 373 -5.21 -16.61 -0.15
C ASP A 373 -4.06 -17.60 0.13
N LEU A 374 -4.36 -18.72 0.77
CA LEU A 374 -3.41 -19.80 1.02
C LEU A 374 -3.75 -20.98 0.13
N PHE A 375 -2.81 -21.39 -0.72
CA PHE A 375 -2.95 -22.53 -1.63
C PHE A 375 -2.00 -23.64 -1.19
N LEU A 376 -2.57 -24.78 -0.84
CA LEU A 376 -1.86 -25.96 -0.37
C LEU A 376 -1.95 -27.06 -1.43
N PRO A 377 -0.87 -27.33 -2.19
CA PRO A 377 -0.80 -28.47 -3.08
C PRO A 377 -1.09 -29.78 -2.36
N ASP A 378 -1.74 -30.71 -3.05
CA ASP A 378 -1.96 -32.06 -2.55
C ASP A 378 -0.62 -32.81 -2.42
N LYS A 379 -0.60 -33.85 -1.59
CA LYS A 379 0.60 -34.65 -1.38
C LYS A 379 1.06 -35.27 -2.71
N GLY A 380 2.34 -35.13 -3.04
CA GLY A 380 2.93 -35.62 -4.28
C GLY A 380 2.88 -34.64 -5.45
N VAL A 381 2.22 -33.49 -5.29
CA VAL A 381 2.24 -32.41 -6.27
C VAL A 381 3.50 -31.57 -6.07
N ASP A 382 4.32 -31.44 -7.11
CA ASP A 382 5.47 -30.55 -7.09
C ASP A 382 4.99 -29.09 -7.06
N ILE A 383 5.45 -28.34 -6.06
CA ILE A 383 5.03 -26.96 -5.83
C ILE A 383 5.49 -26.02 -6.95
N ASN A 384 6.62 -26.29 -7.63
CA ASN A 384 7.09 -25.47 -8.73
C ASN A 384 6.17 -25.62 -9.96
N ASN A 385 5.69 -26.83 -10.23
CA ASN A 385 4.66 -27.09 -11.23
C ASN A 385 3.32 -26.44 -10.84
N PHE A 386 2.96 -26.45 -9.56
CA PHE A 386 1.76 -25.77 -9.08
C PHE A 386 1.84 -24.24 -9.27
N VAL A 387 2.99 -23.61 -8.96
CA VAL A 387 3.23 -22.18 -9.26
C VAL A 387 3.06 -21.89 -10.75
N SER A 388 3.56 -22.78 -11.62
CA SER A 388 3.41 -22.65 -13.08
C SER A 388 1.96 -22.71 -13.57
N SER A 389 1.02 -23.19 -12.75
CA SER A 389 -0.40 -23.21 -13.07
C SER A 389 -1.11 -21.87 -12.82
N PHE A 390 -0.50 -20.93 -12.09
CA PHE A 390 -1.09 -19.62 -11.87
C PHE A 390 -1.18 -18.85 -13.19
N SER A 391 -2.40 -18.45 -13.52
CA SER A 391 -2.72 -17.63 -14.68
C SER A 391 -4.00 -16.86 -14.39
N LYS A 392 -4.30 -15.82 -15.17
CA LYS A 392 -5.55 -15.07 -15.03
C LYS A 392 -6.77 -16.01 -15.07
N SER A 393 -6.83 -16.90 -16.06
CA SER A 393 -7.96 -17.81 -16.22
C SER A 393 -8.13 -18.76 -15.04
N ASN A 394 -7.03 -19.31 -14.52
CA ASN A 394 -7.09 -20.22 -13.38
C ASN A 394 -7.46 -19.47 -12.10
N MET A 395 -6.85 -18.30 -11.86
CA MET A 395 -7.18 -17.48 -10.70
C MET A 395 -8.65 -17.05 -10.71
N ASP A 396 -9.16 -16.55 -11.85
CA ASP A 396 -10.57 -16.16 -12.00
C ASP A 396 -11.51 -17.35 -11.72
N LYS A 397 -11.19 -18.53 -12.26
CA LYS A 397 -11.94 -19.77 -11.99
C LYS A 397 -11.91 -20.09 -10.48
N TRP A 398 -10.73 -20.18 -9.89
CA TRP A 398 -10.57 -20.50 -8.47
C TRP A 398 -11.34 -19.53 -7.59
N MET A 399 -11.28 -18.22 -7.87
CA MET A 399 -12.00 -17.20 -7.11
C MET A 399 -13.52 -17.37 -7.14
N ASN A 400 -14.08 -17.90 -8.23
CA ASN A 400 -15.50 -18.19 -8.38
C ASN A 400 -15.92 -19.54 -7.77
N ASP A 401 -14.98 -20.49 -7.65
CA ASP A 401 -15.24 -21.83 -7.14
C ASP A 401 -15.18 -21.93 -5.60
N PHE A 402 -14.72 -20.88 -4.91
CA PHE A 402 -14.74 -20.83 -3.44
C PHE A 402 -16.17 -20.91 -2.90
N TYR A 403 -16.34 -21.67 -1.81
CA TYR A 403 -17.60 -21.77 -1.08
C TYR A 403 -17.35 -21.67 0.43
N ASP A 404 -18.36 -21.25 1.19
CA ASP A 404 -18.25 -21.14 2.63
C ASP A 404 -18.31 -22.52 3.29
N ALA A 405 -17.33 -22.81 4.16
CA ALA A 405 -17.23 -24.05 4.91
C ALA A 405 -16.84 -23.75 6.37
N ARG A 406 -17.13 -24.67 7.28
CA ARG A 406 -16.56 -24.62 8.64
C ARG A 406 -15.19 -25.27 8.59
N VAL A 407 -14.15 -24.45 8.56
CA VAL A 407 -12.76 -24.88 8.36
C VAL A 407 -12.03 -24.94 9.69
N THR A 408 -11.50 -26.11 10.05
CA THR A 408 -10.47 -26.23 11.08
C THR A 408 -9.11 -25.99 10.44
N MET A 409 -8.57 -24.79 10.64
CA MET A 409 -7.33 -24.32 10.01
C MET A 409 -6.14 -24.48 10.96
N LYS A 410 -5.03 -24.98 10.43
CA LYS A 410 -3.72 -25.00 11.09
C LYS A 410 -2.68 -24.40 10.17
N ILE A 411 -2.11 -23.27 10.56
CA ILE A 411 -1.27 -22.43 9.68
C ILE A 411 0.02 -22.10 10.42
N PRO A 412 1.20 -22.36 9.82
CA PRO A 412 2.46 -22.03 10.47
C PRO A 412 2.59 -20.53 10.64
N LYS A 413 3.14 -20.11 11.77
CA LYS A 413 3.74 -18.79 11.91
C LYS A 413 4.96 -18.74 11.02
N PHE A 414 5.14 -17.63 10.32
CA PHE A 414 6.35 -17.42 9.53
C PHE A 414 6.70 -15.95 9.48
N LYS A 415 8.00 -15.69 9.58
CA LYS A 415 8.59 -14.40 9.26
C LYS A 415 9.61 -14.66 8.17
N LEU A 416 9.35 -14.11 6.99
CA LEU A 416 10.14 -14.40 5.81
C LEU A 416 10.67 -13.08 5.25
N GLU A 417 11.94 -13.12 4.84
CA GLU A 417 12.62 -12.03 4.14
C GLU A 417 13.15 -12.61 2.83
N TYR A 418 12.91 -11.91 1.73
CA TYR A 418 13.40 -12.31 0.42
C TYR A 418 14.14 -11.14 -0.21
N GLU A 419 15.27 -11.44 -0.83
CA GLU A 419 16.11 -10.48 -1.51
C GLU A 419 16.52 -11.04 -2.86
N GLU A 420 16.27 -10.26 -3.91
CA GLU A 420 16.83 -10.46 -5.23
C GLU A 420 17.78 -9.30 -5.50
N ASP A 421 19.07 -9.58 -5.31
CA ASP A 421 20.14 -8.58 -5.45
C ASP A 421 20.12 -7.92 -6.82
N ASN A 422 19.76 -8.65 -7.87
CA ASN A 422 19.65 -8.09 -9.20
C ASN A 422 18.59 -8.79 -10.07
N MET A 423 17.47 -8.10 -10.30
CA MET A 423 16.39 -8.60 -11.14
C MET A 423 16.66 -8.53 -12.66
N VAL A 424 17.80 -7.98 -13.10
CA VAL A 424 18.10 -7.78 -14.54
C VAL A 424 17.89 -9.04 -15.38
N ASP A 425 18.44 -10.19 -14.97
CA ASP A 425 18.33 -11.42 -15.76
C ASP A 425 16.90 -11.98 -15.80
N ILE A 426 16.14 -11.77 -14.72
CA ILE A 426 14.72 -12.16 -14.65
C ILE A 426 13.89 -11.28 -15.57
N LEU A 427 14.10 -9.96 -15.53
CA LEU A 427 13.38 -9.00 -16.35
C LEU A 427 13.73 -9.10 -17.85
N LYS A 428 14.97 -9.48 -18.19
CA LYS A 428 15.35 -9.87 -19.56
C LYS A 428 14.51 -11.03 -20.09
N LYS A 429 14.28 -12.06 -19.27
CA LYS A 429 13.41 -13.20 -19.64
C LYS A 429 11.93 -12.80 -19.79
N LEU A 430 11.52 -11.71 -19.12
CA LEU A 430 10.20 -11.10 -19.28
C LEU A 430 10.11 -10.12 -20.46
N GLY A 431 11.21 -9.91 -21.18
CA GLY A 431 11.24 -9.14 -22.43
C GLY A 431 11.80 -7.72 -22.30
N ILE A 432 12.29 -7.32 -21.14
CA ILE A 432 13.00 -6.05 -20.95
C ILE A 432 14.48 -6.27 -21.25
N VAL A 433 14.94 -5.96 -22.47
CA VAL A 433 16.32 -6.29 -22.89
C VAL A 433 17.13 -5.02 -23.07
N THR A 434 16.63 -4.08 -23.86
CA THR A 434 17.32 -2.84 -24.23
C THR A 434 17.61 -1.95 -23.02
N ALA A 435 16.75 -1.92 -22.01
CA ALA A 435 16.93 -1.15 -20.77
C ALA A 435 18.25 -1.48 -20.03
N PHE A 436 18.80 -2.68 -20.25
CA PHE A 436 19.99 -3.20 -19.59
C PHE A 436 21.21 -3.25 -20.52
N ASP A 437 21.11 -2.69 -21.73
CA ASP A 437 22.16 -2.71 -22.74
C ASP A 437 22.76 -1.30 -22.89
N VAL A 438 24.04 -1.17 -22.59
CA VAL A 438 24.79 0.11 -22.63
C VAL A 438 24.72 0.84 -23.97
N ASN A 439 24.51 0.12 -25.08
CA ASN A 439 24.50 0.70 -26.42
C ASN A 439 23.09 0.89 -26.99
N LYS A 440 22.05 0.37 -26.33
CA LYS A 440 20.67 0.39 -26.84
C LYS A 440 19.66 1.03 -25.90
N ALA A 441 19.98 1.12 -24.62
CA ALA A 441 19.10 1.75 -23.64
C ALA A 441 18.87 3.22 -24.02
N ASP A 442 17.59 3.59 -24.17
CA ASP A 442 17.20 4.98 -24.35
C ASP A 442 16.47 5.48 -23.10
N PHE A 443 17.26 6.08 -22.20
CA PHE A 443 16.77 6.81 -21.02
C PHE A 443 16.99 8.32 -21.16
N SER A 444 16.81 8.85 -22.38
CA SER A 444 16.95 10.28 -22.67
C SER A 444 15.99 11.18 -21.86
N GLY A 445 14.91 10.62 -21.32
CA GLY A 445 14.00 11.28 -20.37
C GLY A 445 14.59 11.45 -18.97
N ILE A 446 15.56 10.60 -18.56
CA ILE A 446 16.31 10.73 -17.29
C ILE A 446 17.49 11.68 -17.46
N SER A 447 18.26 11.54 -18.55
CA SER A 447 19.36 12.45 -18.88
C SER A 447 19.63 12.46 -20.39
N GLN A 448 19.84 13.65 -20.96
CA GLN A 448 20.14 13.80 -22.40
C GLN A 448 21.63 13.75 -22.73
N GLN A 449 22.52 13.82 -21.73
CA GLN A 449 23.95 14.06 -21.96
C GLN A 449 24.81 12.80 -21.96
N LYS A 450 24.36 11.75 -21.25
CA LYS A 450 25.09 10.48 -21.14
C LYS A 450 24.15 9.33 -21.48
N PRO A 451 24.61 8.33 -22.27
CA PRO A 451 23.92 7.06 -22.36
C PRO A 451 23.75 6.48 -20.96
N LEU A 452 22.50 6.28 -20.56
CA LEU A 452 22.15 5.62 -19.31
C LEU A 452 21.56 4.25 -19.66
N PHE A 453 21.85 3.28 -18.82
CA PHE A 453 21.22 1.96 -18.81
C PHE A 453 21.02 1.56 -17.36
N ILE A 454 20.10 0.63 -17.11
CA ILE A 454 19.90 0.11 -15.77
C ILE A 454 20.97 -0.96 -15.51
N SER A 455 21.85 -0.69 -14.55
CA SER A 455 22.90 -1.63 -14.16
C SER A 455 22.37 -2.68 -13.19
N LYS A 456 21.48 -2.26 -12.28
CA LYS A 456 20.98 -3.11 -11.21
C LYS A 456 19.57 -2.70 -10.80
N ILE A 457 18.75 -3.70 -10.51
CA ILE A 457 17.45 -3.51 -9.85
C ILE A 457 17.40 -4.45 -8.66
N THR A 458 17.47 -3.91 -7.45
CA THR A 458 17.35 -4.70 -6.23
C THR A 458 15.90 -4.71 -5.75
N HIS A 459 15.40 -5.89 -5.40
CA HIS A 459 14.10 -6.04 -4.76
C HIS A 459 14.23 -6.75 -3.42
N LYS A 460 13.70 -6.13 -2.36
CA LYS A 460 13.65 -6.73 -1.03
C LYS A 460 12.23 -6.72 -0.48
N THR A 461 11.82 -7.85 0.07
CA THR A 461 10.53 -8.01 0.72
C THR A 461 10.66 -8.59 2.11
N SER A 462 9.73 -8.21 2.99
CA SER A 462 9.55 -8.87 4.27
C SER A 462 8.08 -9.02 4.60
N ILE A 463 7.71 -10.20 5.10
CA ILE A 463 6.37 -10.51 5.59
C ILE A 463 6.46 -11.17 6.96
N ASN A 464 5.55 -10.80 7.86
CA ASN A 464 5.42 -11.43 9.17
C ASN A 464 3.98 -11.87 9.41
N VAL A 465 3.77 -13.17 9.52
CA VAL A 465 2.48 -13.81 9.83
C VAL A 465 2.54 -14.39 11.24
N ASP A 466 1.69 -13.83 12.10
CA ASP A 466 1.49 -14.26 13.48
C ASP A 466 -0.02 -14.24 13.83
N GLU A 467 -0.35 -14.51 15.09
CA GLU A 467 -1.74 -14.66 15.54
C GLU A 467 -2.55 -13.34 15.52
N LYS A 468 -1.89 -12.17 15.46
CA LYS A 468 -2.49 -10.87 15.78
C LYS A 468 -3.48 -10.36 14.72
N GLY A 469 -4.48 -9.64 15.22
CA GLY A 469 -5.72 -9.24 14.55
C GLY A 469 -6.51 -8.30 15.47
N THR A 470 -7.85 -8.31 15.42
CA THR A 470 -8.67 -7.82 16.56
C THR A 470 -9.54 -8.96 17.10
N ALA A 471 -9.20 -9.47 18.28
CA ALA A 471 -9.80 -10.66 18.89
C ALA A 471 -11.29 -10.55 19.34
N ALA A 472 -12.01 -9.46 19.07
CA ALA A 472 -13.21 -9.12 19.85
C ALA A 472 -14.54 -8.92 19.10
N ALA A 473 -14.59 -9.01 17.76
CA ALA A 473 -15.81 -8.67 17.02
C ALA A 473 -16.70 -9.87 16.63
N ALA A 474 -16.13 -11.03 16.30
CA ALA A 474 -16.91 -12.17 15.77
C ALA A 474 -17.70 -12.95 16.83
N VAL A 475 -17.18 -13.07 18.06
CA VAL A 475 -17.85 -13.82 19.14
C VAL A 475 -19.21 -13.17 19.49
N THR A 476 -19.28 -11.84 19.44
CA THR A 476 -20.47 -11.07 19.82
C THR A 476 -21.57 -11.05 18.74
N ALA A 477 -21.25 -11.37 17.48
CA ALA A 477 -22.23 -11.32 16.38
C ALA A 477 -23.03 -12.62 16.22
N LEU A 478 -22.39 -13.78 16.47
CA LEU A 478 -23.04 -15.09 16.40
C LEU A 478 -23.95 -15.36 17.60
N GLU A 479 -23.67 -14.78 18.77
CA GLU A 479 -24.51 -14.95 19.96
C GLU A 479 -25.80 -14.11 19.94
N MET A 480 -25.95 -13.16 19.00
CA MET A 480 -27.05 -12.17 19.02
C MET A 480 -28.10 -12.27 17.90
N THR A 481 -28.13 -13.32 17.07
CA THR A 481 -29.21 -13.48 16.08
C THR A 481 -30.04 -14.72 16.33
N GLY A 482 -31.32 -14.49 16.64
CA GLY A 482 -32.26 -15.50 17.08
C GLY A 482 -32.71 -16.51 16.02
N SER A 483 -33.17 -17.65 16.52
CA SER A 483 -34.29 -18.47 16.01
C SER A 483 -34.39 -18.70 14.49
N SER A 484 -33.28 -19.08 13.86
CA SER A 484 -33.29 -19.80 12.58
C SER A 484 -32.27 -20.94 12.65
N MET A 485 -32.56 -22.08 12.00
CA MET A 485 -31.62 -23.20 11.95
C MET A 485 -30.36 -22.71 11.25
N PRO A 486 -29.18 -22.72 11.90
CA PRO A 486 -27.97 -22.19 11.31
C PRO A 486 -27.68 -22.94 10.00
N PRO A 487 -27.21 -22.24 8.94
CA PRO A 487 -26.85 -22.90 7.70
C PRO A 487 -25.89 -24.08 7.96
N GLU A 488 -26.19 -25.23 7.37
CA GLU A 488 -25.34 -26.41 7.47
C GLU A 488 -24.08 -26.22 6.61
N TYR A 489 -23.01 -25.76 7.25
CA TYR A 489 -21.69 -25.72 6.61
C TYR A 489 -21.01 -27.08 6.66
N LYS A 490 -20.41 -27.49 5.55
CA LYS A 490 -19.50 -28.65 5.50
C LYS A 490 -18.30 -28.41 6.41
N ASN A 491 -17.99 -29.37 7.28
CA ASN A 491 -16.77 -29.33 8.08
C ASN A 491 -15.58 -29.82 7.25
N VAL A 492 -14.48 -29.07 7.23
CA VAL A 492 -13.26 -29.41 6.47
C VAL A 492 -12.01 -29.09 7.30
N ASP A 493 -10.99 -29.94 7.18
CA ASP A 493 -9.67 -29.70 7.79
C ASP A 493 -8.73 -29.08 6.76
N PHE A 494 -8.03 -28.01 7.14
CA PHE A 494 -7.02 -27.36 6.32
C PHE A 494 -5.75 -27.15 7.14
N THR A 495 -4.82 -28.09 7.05
CA THR A 495 -3.54 -28.06 7.77
C THR A 495 -2.40 -27.84 6.79
N ILE A 496 -1.68 -26.73 6.95
CA ILE A 496 -0.45 -26.45 6.21
C ILE A 496 0.71 -27.17 6.91
N ASP A 497 0.97 -28.41 6.48
CA ASP A 497 2.03 -29.30 6.98
C ASP A 497 3.14 -29.55 5.95
N ARG A 498 3.19 -28.76 4.88
CA ARG A 498 4.09 -28.91 3.72
C ARG A 498 4.13 -27.62 2.88
N PRO A 499 5.07 -27.51 1.91
CA PRO A 499 5.20 -26.34 1.06
C PRO A 499 3.88 -25.85 0.47
N PHE A 500 3.71 -24.54 0.46
CA PHE A 500 2.48 -23.88 0.06
C PHE A 500 2.76 -22.58 -0.68
N VAL A 501 1.76 -22.10 -1.41
CA VAL A 501 1.80 -20.80 -2.11
C VAL A 501 0.81 -19.87 -1.42
N PHE A 502 1.14 -18.59 -1.32
CA PHE A 502 0.21 -17.58 -0.84
C PHE A 502 0.15 -16.39 -1.78
N ALA A 503 -0.98 -15.69 -1.77
CA ALA A 503 -1.14 -14.37 -2.36
C ALA A 503 -1.83 -13.45 -1.35
N ILE A 504 -1.31 -12.24 -1.16
CA ILE A 504 -2.05 -11.17 -0.47
C ILE A 504 -2.71 -10.33 -1.54
N ARG A 505 -4.04 -10.32 -1.54
CA ARG A 505 -4.84 -9.58 -2.50
C ARG A 505 -5.65 -8.51 -1.83
N ASP A 506 -5.95 -7.48 -2.61
CA ASP A 506 -6.94 -6.48 -2.29
C ASP A 506 -8.30 -6.90 -2.85
N CYS A 507 -9.29 -7.02 -1.97
CA CYS A 507 -10.64 -7.46 -2.30
C CYS A 507 -11.40 -6.46 -3.16
N ASN A 508 -11.05 -5.17 -3.09
CA ASN A 508 -11.70 -4.09 -3.82
C ASN A 508 -11.14 -3.98 -5.24
N THR A 509 -9.81 -3.94 -5.35
CA THR A 509 -9.09 -3.70 -6.62
C THR A 509 -8.71 -4.99 -7.33
N GLY A 510 -8.77 -6.15 -6.67
CA GLY A 510 -8.31 -7.43 -7.18
C GLY A 510 -6.78 -7.57 -7.27
N VAL A 511 -6.02 -6.51 -6.95
CA VAL A 511 -4.55 -6.46 -7.07
C VAL A 511 -3.90 -7.49 -6.16
N ILE A 512 -2.98 -8.28 -6.71
CA ILE A 512 -2.02 -9.08 -5.95
C ILE A 512 -0.91 -8.14 -5.47
N VAL A 513 -0.93 -7.84 -4.17
CA VAL A 513 0.07 -6.98 -3.51
C VAL A 513 1.34 -7.78 -3.21
N PHE A 514 1.18 -9.03 -2.75
CA PHE A 514 2.27 -9.98 -2.54
C PHE A 514 1.92 -11.34 -3.11
N MET A 515 2.93 -12.06 -3.56
CA MET A 515 2.84 -13.47 -3.90
C MET A 515 4.09 -14.18 -3.41
N GLY A 516 3.93 -15.40 -2.93
CA GLY A 516 5.08 -16.16 -2.47
C GLY A 516 4.88 -17.67 -2.47
N LYS A 517 6.00 -18.37 -2.57
CA LYS A 517 6.15 -19.80 -2.42
C LYS A 517 6.97 -20.04 -1.16
N VAL A 518 6.45 -20.85 -0.25
CA VAL A 518 7.10 -21.17 1.02
C VAL A 518 7.48 -22.64 1.02
N GLU A 519 8.77 -22.92 0.86
CA GLU A 519 9.38 -24.24 1.01
C GLU A 519 9.64 -24.56 2.49
N ASN A 520 10.04 -23.55 3.27
CA ASN A 520 10.37 -23.69 4.69
C ASN A 520 9.94 -22.42 5.48
N PRO A 521 8.91 -22.49 6.33
CA PRO A 521 8.41 -21.31 7.08
C PRO A 521 9.36 -20.77 8.16
N GLN A 522 10.48 -21.45 8.45
CA GLN A 522 11.50 -20.99 9.43
C GLN A 522 12.66 -20.21 8.80
N LYS A 523 12.68 -20.03 7.47
CA LYS A 523 13.82 -19.46 6.73
C LYS A 523 13.53 -18.15 6.03
#